data_AF-A0AAD3S6Q4-F1
#
_entry.id   AF-A0AAD3S6Q4-F1
#
_cell.length_a   1.000
_cell.length_b   1.000
_cell.length_c   1.000
_cell.angle_alpha   90.00
_cell.angle_beta   90.00
_cell.angle_gamma   90.00
#
_symmetry.space_group_name_H-M   'P 1'
#
loop_
_entity.id
_entity.type
_entity.pdbx_description
1 polymer ?
#
loop_
_entity_poly.entity_id
_entity_poly.type
_entity_poly.pdbx_seq_one_letter_code
_entity_poly.pdbx_strand_id
1 'polypeptide(L)'
;MATRRSVYILLFPTILSLLISLCYEVTAEQPQIPTQTTGSSNSNRLICGIEETKIKIARLESILEETDQQLHAKSLYLEKCEKKIEEMTRKIHDLQAVLSNIKAAMVEDERVSALEDEVRVLWAASRKNNFDLGVLESKTEVAEKQLKVVASQVEKMAYIVTELWIQIQRLEQALQITEKRTIEFQRQRRHARCMFFKFVSKIWGGQHLNLMGTFDSYLYGRGSIWRFHVSKAWNQLEWFFTTIKKYHHHLQGLVKQEMEIYEFTATLANEEVVFFVASALVVIPLMGAWVFLSSHWSY
;
A
#
# COMPACT_ATOMS: atom_id res chain seq x y z
N MET A 1 -71.55 -22.80 -22.07
CA MET A 1 -72.19 -24.10 -22.40
C MET A 1 -73.51 -24.37 -21.65
N ALA A 2 -74.22 -23.33 -21.16
CA ALA A 2 -75.45 -23.52 -20.36
C ALA A 2 -76.76 -23.11 -21.09
N THR A 3 -76.69 -22.42 -22.23
CA THR A 3 -77.87 -21.81 -22.88
C THR A 3 -78.50 -22.63 -24.00
N ARG A 4 -77.83 -23.68 -24.51
CA ARG A 4 -78.39 -24.56 -25.56
C ARG A 4 -79.26 -25.70 -25.01
N ARG A 5 -79.06 -26.13 -23.75
CA ARG A 5 -79.85 -27.23 -23.15
C ARG A 5 -81.24 -26.77 -22.66
N SER A 6 -81.43 -25.49 -22.37
CA SER A 6 -82.70 -24.94 -21.87
C SER A 6 -83.77 -24.78 -22.96
N VAL A 7 -83.37 -24.58 -24.22
CA VAL A 7 -84.33 -24.38 -25.34
C VAL A 7 -85.04 -25.69 -25.71
N TYR A 8 -84.36 -26.84 -25.60
CA TYR A 8 -84.97 -28.16 -25.89
C TYR A 8 -85.98 -28.61 -24.82
N ILE A 9 -85.83 -28.15 -23.56
CA ILE A 9 -86.75 -28.51 -22.46
C ILE A 9 -88.07 -27.73 -22.57
N LEU A 10 -88.06 -26.53 -23.17
CA LEU A 10 -89.25 -25.69 -23.35
C LEU A 10 -90.05 -25.98 -24.63
N LEU A 11 -89.44 -26.61 -25.64
CA LEU A 11 -90.11 -26.94 -26.91
C LEU A 11 -90.79 -28.32 -26.91
N PHE A 12 -90.39 -29.23 -26.04
CA PHE A 12 -90.97 -30.57 -25.96
C PHE A 12 -92.46 -30.61 -25.52
N PRO A 13 -92.93 -29.78 -24.56
CA PRO A 13 -94.33 -29.79 -24.13
C PRO A 13 -95.28 -29.25 -25.21
N THR A 14 -94.83 -28.27 -26.00
CA THR A 14 -95.67 -27.62 -27.02
C THR A 14 -95.88 -28.50 -28.24
N ILE A 15 -94.85 -29.28 -28.63
CA ILE A 15 -94.94 -30.23 -29.74
C ILE A 15 -95.80 -31.44 -29.33
N LEU A 16 -95.68 -31.94 -28.09
CA LEU A 16 -96.50 -33.04 -27.58
C LEU A 16 -97.98 -32.63 -27.48
N SER A 17 -98.27 -31.39 -27.07
CA SER A 17 -99.63 -30.87 -27.00
C SER A 17 -100.28 -30.69 -28.38
N LEU A 18 -99.50 -30.39 -29.42
CA LEU A 18 -100.01 -30.26 -30.80
C LEU A 18 -100.36 -31.63 -31.41
N LEU A 19 -99.56 -32.66 -31.10
CA LEU A 19 -99.80 -34.04 -31.54
C LEU A 19 -101.06 -34.64 -30.89
N ILE A 20 -101.33 -34.33 -29.62
CA ILE A 20 -102.54 -34.79 -28.93
C ILE A 20 -103.80 -34.11 -29.50
N SER A 21 -103.71 -32.83 -29.88
CA SER A 21 -104.84 -32.10 -30.48
C SER A 21 -105.20 -32.61 -31.88
N LEU A 22 -104.21 -33.04 -32.68
CA LEU A 22 -104.44 -33.57 -34.02
C LEU A 22 -105.00 -35.01 -34.00
N CYS A 23 -104.73 -35.77 -32.92
CA CYS A 23 -105.26 -37.13 -32.75
C CYS A 23 -106.72 -37.15 -32.25
N TYR A 24 -107.25 -36.07 -31.68
CA TYR A 24 -108.59 -36.04 -31.09
C TYR A 24 -109.72 -35.72 -32.09
N GLU A 25 -109.38 -35.28 -33.31
CA GLU A 25 -110.37 -34.90 -34.34
C GLU A 25 -110.73 -36.04 -35.33
N VAL A 26 -110.16 -37.24 -35.18
CA VAL A 26 -110.27 -38.32 -36.19
C VAL A 26 -111.20 -39.48 -35.79
N THR A 27 -111.88 -39.45 -34.64
CA THR A 27 -112.81 -40.54 -34.27
C THR A 27 -114.09 -40.04 -33.64
N ALA A 28 -115.09 -39.74 -34.48
CA ALA A 28 -116.50 -40.09 -34.26
C ALA A 28 -117.40 -39.36 -35.28
N GLU A 29 -117.57 -39.91 -36.48
CA GLU A 29 -118.88 -39.88 -37.14
C GLU A 29 -119.08 -41.16 -37.95
N GLN A 30 -120.21 -41.79 -37.67
CA GLN A 30 -120.65 -43.10 -38.10
C GLN A 30 -121.50 -42.95 -39.37
N PRO A 31 -121.21 -43.66 -40.48
CA PRO A 31 -122.04 -43.58 -41.69
C PRO A 31 -123.32 -44.40 -41.52
N GLN A 32 -124.47 -43.77 -41.79
CA GLN A 32 -125.72 -44.50 -41.97
C GLN A 32 -125.75 -45.18 -43.35
N ILE A 33 -126.03 -46.48 -43.34
CA ILE A 33 -126.37 -47.26 -44.53
C ILE A 33 -127.90 -47.35 -44.60
N PRO A 34 -128.52 -46.94 -45.72
CA PRO A 34 -129.78 -47.51 -46.15
C PRO A 34 -129.53 -48.42 -47.35
N THR A 35 -129.88 -49.69 -47.18
CA THR A 35 -129.98 -50.68 -48.23
C THR A 35 -131.29 -50.44 -48.99
N GLN A 36 -131.25 -50.19 -50.30
CA GLN A 36 -132.22 -50.72 -51.27
C GLN A 36 -131.82 -50.44 -52.73
N THR A 37 -131.44 -51.53 -53.39
CA THR A 37 -131.79 -51.97 -54.75
C THR A 37 -132.36 -50.96 -55.75
N THR A 38 -131.60 -50.67 -56.82
CA THR A 38 -132.10 -50.71 -58.22
C THR A 38 -130.92 -50.60 -59.20
N GLY A 39 -131.01 -51.36 -60.29
CA GLY A 39 -129.89 -51.78 -61.12
C GLY A 39 -129.31 -50.71 -62.06
N SER A 40 -128.03 -50.92 -62.39
CA SER A 40 -127.35 -50.52 -63.62
C SER A 40 -126.70 -49.12 -63.73
N SER A 41 -126.87 -48.17 -62.79
CA SER A 41 -126.14 -46.87 -62.82
C SER A 41 -125.07 -46.66 -61.73
N ASN A 42 -125.12 -47.41 -60.62
CA ASN A 42 -124.18 -47.25 -59.49
C ASN A 42 -122.77 -47.83 -59.74
N SER A 43 -122.65 -48.84 -60.61
CA SER A 43 -121.37 -49.49 -60.92
C SER A 43 -120.39 -48.49 -61.56
N ASN A 44 -120.86 -47.68 -62.51
CA ASN A 44 -120.04 -46.68 -63.19
C ASN A 44 -119.56 -45.57 -62.23
N ARG A 45 -120.36 -45.21 -61.22
CA ARG A 45 -119.98 -44.19 -60.22
C ARG A 45 -118.92 -44.67 -59.24
N LEU A 46 -119.01 -45.94 -58.83
CA LEU A 46 -117.99 -46.61 -58.00
C LEU A 46 -116.68 -46.81 -58.78
N ILE A 47 -116.76 -47.20 -60.06
CA ILE A 47 -115.60 -47.32 -60.95
C ILE A 47 -114.91 -45.96 -61.14
N CYS A 48 -115.67 -44.88 -61.39
CA CYS A 48 -115.11 -43.52 -61.44
C CYS A 48 -114.45 -43.10 -60.12
N GLY A 49 -115.05 -43.44 -58.96
CA GLY A 49 -114.47 -43.15 -57.64
C GLY A 49 -113.16 -43.91 -57.39
N ILE A 50 -113.10 -45.18 -57.80
CA ILE A 50 -111.88 -46.01 -57.71
C ILE A 50 -110.78 -45.40 -58.60
N GLU A 51 -111.10 -45.04 -59.84
CA GLU A 51 -110.12 -44.44 -60.75
C GLU A 51 -109.62 -43.08 -60.23
N GLU A 52 -110.49 -42.27 -59.62
CA GLU A 52 -110.10 -41.02 -58.96
C GLU A 52 -109.16 -41.26 -57.78
N THR A 53 -109.45 -42.26 -56.93
CA THR A 53 -108.55 -42.61 -55.81
C THR A 53 -107.21 -43.13 -56.28
N LYS A 54 -107.17 -43.88 -57.38
CA LYS A 54 -105.94 -44.39 -57.97
C LYS A 54 -105.05 -43.27 -58.50
N ILE A 55 -105.64 -42.28 -59.18
CA ILE A 55 -104.90 -41.08 -59.63
C ILE A 55 -104.37 -40.30 -58.41
N LYS A 56 -105.15 -40.17 -57.33
CA LYS A 56 -104.70 -39.53 -56.09
C LYS A 56 -103.55 -40.29 -55.43
N ILE A 57 -103.58 -41.62 -55.41
CA ILE A 57 -102.49 -42.47 -54.91
C ILE A 57 -101.22 -42.23 -55.75
N ALA A 58 -101.33 -42.30 -57.09
CA ALA A 58 -100.19 -42.06 -57.97
C ALA A 58 -99.58 -40.66 -57.79
N ARG A 59 -100.43 -39.64 -57.54
CA ARG A 59 -99.97 -38.29 -57.21
C ARG A 59 -99.24 -38.23 -55.86
N LEU A 60 -99.77 -38.89 -54.83
CA LEU A 60 -99.13 -38.94 -53.52
C LEU A 60 -97.80 -39.71 -53.56
N GLU A 61 -97.73 -40.80 -54.32
CA GLU A 61 -96.48 -41.53 -54.56
C GLU A 61 -95.44 -40.66 -55.27
N SER A 62 -95.84 -39.89 -56.28
CA SER A 62 -94.95 -38.93 -56.95
C SER A 62 -94.45 -37.83 -56.01
N ILE A 63 -95.33 -37.29 -55.15
CA ILE A 63 -94.93 -36.28 -54.16
C ILE A 63 -93.99 -36.91 -53.12
N LEU A 64 -94.28 -38.13 -52.66
CA LEU A 64 -93.45 -38.85 -51.70
C LEU A 64 -92.04 -39.09 -52.26
N GLU A 65 -91.94 -39.59 -53.48
CA GLU A 65 -90.67 -39.83 -54.17
C GLU A 65 -89.88 -38.52 -54.35
N GLU A 66 -90.53 -37.42 -54.75
CA GLU A 66 -89.87 -36.12 -54.84
C GLU A 66 -89.37 -35.65 -53.46
N THR A 67 -90.19 -35.80 -52.41
CA THR A 67 -89.79 -35.41 -51.06
C THR A 67 -88.65 -36.26 -50.52
N ASP A 68 -88.60 -37.56 -50.85
CA ASP A 68 -87.52 -38.47 -50.46
C ASP A 68 -86.20 -38.07 -51.12
N GLN A 69 -86.22 -37.79 -52.44
CA GLN A 69 -85.06 -37.29 -53.17
C GLN A 69 -84.57 -35.95 -52.64
N GLN A 70 -85.48 -35.02 -52.31
CA GLN A 70 -85.13 -33.75 -51.68
C GLN A 70 -84.51 -33.92 -50.29
N LEU A 71 -85.03 -34.86 -49.48
CA LEU A 71 -84.49 -35.19 -48.17
C LEU A 71 -83.08 -35.79 -48.30
N HIS A 72 -82.88 -36.71 -49.24
CA HIS A 72 -81.58 -37.31 -49.51
C HIS A 72 -80.54 -36.25 -49.92
N ALA A 73 -80.90 -35.32 -50.82
CA ALA A 73 -80.03 -34.22 -51.21
C ALA A 73 -79.65 -33.30 -50.04
N LYS A 74 -80.61 -32.98 -49.15
CA LYS A 74 -80.34 -32.21 -47.93
C LYS A 74 -79.46 -32.98 -46.94
N SER A 75 -79.65 -34.29 -46.81
CA SER A 75 -78.82 -35.15 -45.96
C SER A 75 -77.36 -35.13 -46.41
N LEU A 76 -77.10 -35.28 -47.72
CA LEU A 76 -75.75 -35.18 -48.28
C LEU A 76 -75.10 -33.82 -48.06
N TYR A 77 -75.88 -32.73 -48.18
CA TYR A 77 -75.39 -31.39 -47.89
C TYR A 77 -75.00 -31.21 -46.41
N LEU A 78 -75.82 -31.72 -45.49
CA LEU A 78 -75.54 -31.68 -44.06
C LEU A 78 -74.26 -32.46 -43.70
N GLU A 79 -74.04 -33.64 -44.30
CA GLU A 79 -72.82 -34.42 -44.11
C GLU A 79 -71.56 -33.64 -44.55
N LYS A 80 -71.64 -32.91 -45.67
CA LYS A 80 -70.55 -32.03 -46.13
C LYS A 80 -70.32 -30.86 -45.17
N CYS A 81 -71.39 -30.28 -44.62
CA CYS A 81 -71.29 -29.24 -43.60
C CYS A 81 -70.63 -29.76 -42.31
N GLU A 82 -70.99 -30.96 -41.86
CA GLU A 82 -70.42 -31.61 -40.68
C GLU A 82 -68.90 -31.83 -40.82
N LYS A 83 -68.45 -32.37 -41.95
CA LYS A 83 -67.01 -32.53 -42.26
C LYS A 83 -66.24 -31.21 -42.18
N LYS A 84 -66.82 -30.11 -42.69
CA LYS A 84 -66.20 -28.77 -42.62
C LYS A 84 -66.16 -28.24 -41.18
N ILE A 85 -67.20 -28.49 -40.39
CA ILE A 85 -67.24 -28.13 -38.97
C ILE A 85 -66.18 -28.89 -38.19
N GLU A 86 -66.00 -30.19 -38.44
CA GLU A 86 -64.94 -31.00 -37.83
C GLU A 86 -63.54 -30.47 -38.18
N GLU A 87 -63.30 -30.12 -39.45
CA GLU A 87 -62.03 -29.53 -39.88
C GLU A 87 -61.75 -28.19 -39.17
N MET A 88 -62.74 -27.30 -39.10
CA MET A 88 -62.61 -26.03 -38.38
C MET A 88 -62.40 -26.25 -36.88
N THR A 89 -63.06 -27.24 -36.29
CA THR A 89 -62.90 -27.58 -34.86
C THR A 89 -61.49 -28.06 -34.54
N ARG A 90 -60.89 -28.85 -35.46
CA ARG A 90 -59.49 -29.27 -35.36
C ARG A 90 -58.54 -28.08 -35.43
N LYS A 91 -58.72 -27.19 -36.42
CA LYS A 91 -57.90 -25.97 -36.56
C LYS A 91 -58.00 -25.06 -35.33
N ILE A 92 -59.20 -24.95 -34.74
CA ILE A 92 -59.39 -24.18 -33.50
C ILE A 92 -58.59 -24.81 -32.36
N HIS A 93 -58.61 -26.14 -32.20
CA HIS A 93 -57.81 -26.81 -31.18
C HIS A 93 -56.30 -26.63 -31.41
N ASP A 94 -55.83 -26.78 -32.65
CA ASP A 94 -54.42 -26.59 -32.99
C ASP A 94 -53.97 -25.15 -32.68
N LEU A 95 -54.77 -24.14 -33.04
CA LEU A 95 -54.49 -22.75 -32.73
C LEU A 95 -54.53 -22.47 -31.21
N GLN A 96 -55.46 -23.08 -30.48
CA GLN A 96 -55.51 -22.97 -29.01
C GLN A 96 -54.28 -23.58 -28.35
N ALA A 97 -53.77 -24.71 -28.87
CA ALA A 97 -52.54 -25.33 -28.39
C ALA A 97 -51.32 -24.42 -28.65
N VAL A 98 -51.21 -23.87 -29.86
CA VAL A 98 -50.14 -22.91 -30.21
C VAL A 98 -50.21 -21.67 -29.32
N LEU A 99 -51.39 -21.10 -29.10
CA LEU A 99 -51.57 -19.96 -28.19
C LEU A 99 -51.15 -20.27 -26.76
N SER A 100 -51.48 -21.46 -26.26
CA SER A 100 -51.09 -21.90 -24.91
C SER A 100 -49.58 -22.08 -24.80
N ASN A 101 -48.93 -22.60 -25.85
CA ASN A 101 -47.48 -22.76 -25.89
C ASN A 101 -46.75 -21.41 -25.97
N ILE A 102 -47.23 -20.48 -26.80
CA ILE A 102 -46.70 -19.10 -26.85
C ILE A 102 -46.86 -18.41 -25.50
N LYS A 103 -48.02 -18.58 -24.85
CA LYS A 103 -48.27 -18.05 -23.51
C LYS A 103 -47.31 -18.62 -22.46
N ALA A 104 -46.97 -19.91 -22.55
CA ALA A 104 -45.96 -20.52 -21.69
C ALA A 104 -44.55 -20.00 -22.01
N ALA A 105 -44.21 -19.76 -23.27
CA ALA A 105 -42.95 -19.12 -23.65
C ALA A 105 -42.85 -17.68 -23.10
N MET A 106 -43.96 -16.96 -22.94
CA MET A 106 -43.96 -15.66 -22.25
C MET A 106 -43.58 -15.74 -20.76
N VAL A 107 -43.53 -16.93 -20.14
CA VAL A 107 -42.92 -17.10 -18.80
C VAL A 107 -41.41 -16.80 -18.81
N GLU A 108 -40.76 -16.71 -20.00
CA GLU A 108 -39.43 -16.10 -20.12
C GLU A 108 -39.35 -14.66 -19.58
N ASP A 109 -40.48 -13.98 -19.37
CA ASP A 109 -40.56 -12.69 -18.68
C ASP A 109 -40.04 -12.72 -17.23
N GLU A 110 -40.15 -13.86 -16.53
CA GLU A 110 -39.51 -14.06 -15.22
C GLU A 110 -37.98 -14.13 -15.33
N ARG A 111 -37.46 -14.75 -16.41
CA ARG A 111 -36.01 -14.79 -16.65
C ARG A 111 -35.49 -13.42 -17.07
N VAL A 112 -36.24 -12.69 -17.87
CA VAL A 112 -35.92 -11.30 -18.27
C VAL A 112 -35.91 -10.40 -17.06
N SER A 113 -36.94 -10.44 -16.20
CA SER A 113 -36.97 -9.63 -14.96
C SER A 113 -35.85 -10.01 -13.99
N ALA A 114 -35.52 -11.30 -13.82
CA ALA A 114 -34.37 -11.71 -13.01
C ALA A 114 -33.04 -11.15 -13.57
N LEU A 115 -32.87 -11.15 -14.89
CA LEU A 115 -31.70 -10.56 -15.54
C LEU A 115 -31.66 -9.03 -15.37
N GLU A 116 -32.80 -8.35 -15.47
CA GLU A 116 -32.91 -6.92 -15.23
C GLU A 116 -32.53 -6.56 -13.79
N ASP A 117 -32.97 -7.35 -12.81
CA ASP A 117 -32.60 -7.20 -11.40
C ASP A 117 -31.10 -7.34 -11.21
N GLU A 118 -30.47 -8.35 -11.83
CA GLU A 118 -29.02 -8.55 -11.81
C GLU A 118 -28.28 -7.35 -12.43
N VAL A 119 -28.73 -6.86 -13.60
CA VAL A 119 -28.17 -5.67 -14.24
C VAL A 119 -28.29 -4.46 -13.31
N ARG A 120 -29.41 -4.27 -12.60
CA ARG A 120 -29.56 -3.17 -11.63
C ARG A 120 -28.59 -3.28 -10.46
N VAL A 121 -28.39 -4.49 -9.93
CA VAL A 121 -27.42 -4.75 -8.85
C VAL A 121 -25.99 -4.48 -9.33
N LEU A 122 -25.62 -4.98 -10.51
CA LEU A 122 -24.31 -4.75 -11.11
C LEU A 122 -24.05 -3.26 -11.37
N TRP A 123 -25.07 -2.53 -11.82
CA TRP A 123 -24.97 -1.07 -11.99
C TRP A 123 -24.75 -0.34 -10.66
N ALA A 124 -25.43 -0.75 -9.59
CA ALA A 124 -25.22 -0.16 -8.27
C ALA A 124 -23.80 -0.46 -7.75
N ALA A 125 -23.33 -1.70 -7.91
CA ALA A 125 -21.97 -2.11 -7.54
C ALA A 125 -20.91 -1.35 -8.35
N SER A 126 -21.11 -1.20 -9.66
CA SER A 126 -20.22 -0.45 -10.55
C SER A 126 -20.10 1.02 -10.13
N ARG A 127 -21.22 1.68 -9.82
CA ARG A 127 -21.20 3.07 -9.30
C ARG A 127 -20.43 3.19 -8.00
N LYS A 128 -20.63 2.25 -7.06
CA LYS A 128 -19.90 2.23 -5.80
C LYS A 128 -18.40 2.04 -6.02
N ASN A 129 -18.01 1.07 -6.85
CA ASN A 129 -16.61 0.83 -7.18
C ASN A 129 -15.95 2.05 -7.83
N ASN A 130 -16.66 2.76 -8.72
CA ASN A 130 -16.16 3.98 -9.34
C ASN A 130 -15.92 5.10 -8.32
N PHE A 131 -16.79 5.22 -7.31
CA PHE A 131 -16.59 6.16 -6.21
C PHE A 131 -15.37 5.78 -5.35
N ASP A 132 -15.29 4.51 -4.96
CA ASP A 132 -14.18 4.00 -4.15
C ASP A 132 -12.84 4.14 -4.90
N LEU A 133 -12.84 3.97 -6.22
CA LEU A 133 -11.69 4.21 -7.09
C LEU A 133 -11.23 5.66 -7.02
N GLY A 134 -12.13 6.64 -7.17
CA GLY A 134 -11.79 8.06 -7.06
C GLY A 134 -11.26 8.46 -5.68
N VAL A 135 -11.81 7.88 -4.61
CA VAL A 135 -11.27 8.06 -3.25
C VAL A 135 -9.86 7.51 -3.15
N LEU A 136 -9.61 6.31 -3.69
CA LEU A 136 -8.28 5.69 -3.64
C LEU A 136 -7.26 6.46 -4.49
N GLU A 137 -7.68 6.98 -5.65
CA GLU A 137 -6.87 7.82 -6.53
C GLU A 137 -6.43 9.09 -5.81
N SER A 138 -7.35 9.82 -5.17
CA SER A 138 -7.01 11.02 -4.41
C SER A 138 -6.05 10.74 -3.23
N LYS A 139 -6.23 9.61 -2.53
CA LYS A 139 -5.29 9.18 -1.47
C LYS A 139 -3.91 8.86 -2.03
N THR A 140 -3.86 8.21 -3.19
CA THR A 140 -2.62 7.88 -3.88
C THR A 140 -1.88 9.15 -4.30
N GLU A 141 -2.58 10.15 -4.84
CA GLU A 141 -2.01 11.45 -5.21
C GLU A 141 -1.41 12.18 -4.00
N VAL A 142 -2.14 12.18 -2.86
CA VAL A 142 -1.63 12.77 -1.61
C VAL A 142 -0.38 12.04 -1.13
N ALA A 143 -0.40 10.70 -1.11
CA ALA A 143 0.75 9.90 -0.70
C ALA A 143 1.97 10.14 -1.60
N GLU A 144 1.76 10.27 -2.92
CA GLU A 144 2.83 10.57 -3.88
C GLU A 144 3.45 11.96 -3.62
N LYS A 145 2.63 12.99 -3.35
CA LYS A 145 3.13 14.32 -2.99
C LYS A 145 3.97 14.28 -1.71
N GLN A 146 3.50 13.58 -0.68
CA GLN A 146 4.25 13.41 0.57
C GLN A 146 5.58 12.66 0.33
N LEU A 147 5.56 11.61 -0.49
CA LEU A 147 6.76 10.87 -0.86
C LEU A 147 7.78 11.75 -1.60
N LYS A 148 7.34 12.61 -2.52
CA LYS A 148 8.23 13.57 -3.21
C LYS A 148 8.89 14.55 -2.22
N VAL A 149 8.13 15.02 -1.24
CA VAL A 149 8.67 15.89 -0.18
C VAL A 149 9.74 15.16 0.63
N VAL A 150 9.42 13.96 1.13
CA VAL A 150 10.36 13.14 1.92
C VAL A 150 11.60 12.79 1.09
N ALA A 151 11.44 12.40 -0.18
CA ALA A 151 12.55 12.11 -1.08
C ALA A 151 13.49 13.31 -1.23
N SER A 152 12.95 14.52 -1.44
CA SER A 152 13.77 15.74 -1.54
C SER A 152 14.50 16.08 -0.24
N GLN A 153 13.91 15.77 0.92
CA GLN A 153 14.55 15.96 2.22
C GLN A 153 15.68 14.95 2.43
N VAL A 154 15.47 13.69 2.05
CA VAL A 154 16.50 12.64 2.10
C VAL A 154 17.67 12.99 1.19
N GLU A 155 17.43 13.55 0.00
CA GLU A 155 18.49 14.01 -0.91
C GLU A 155 19.33 15.14 -0.29
N LYS A 156 18.68 16.13 0.34
CA LYS A 156 19.38 17.19 1.09
C LYS A 156 20.21 16.63 2.24
N MET A 157 19.66 15.68 3.00
CA MET A 157 20.37 15.02 4.08
C MET A 157 21.56 14.21 3.56
N ALA A 158 21.40 13.50 2.44
CA ALA A 158 22.50 12.78 1.81
C ALA A 158 23.65 13.71 1.45
N TYR A 159 23.37 14.88 0.85
CA TYR A 159 24.37 15.91 0.57
C TYR A 159 25.10 16.37 1.85
N ILE A 160 24.36 16.70 2.91
CA ILE A 160 24.95 17.12 4.19
C ILE A 160 25.83 16.03 4.79
N VAL A 161 25.36 14.78 4.80
CA VAL A 161 26.11 13.63 5.35
C VAL A 161 27.39 13.40 4.54
N THR A 162 27.35 13.54 3.21
CA THR A 162 28.56 13.42 2.38
C THR A 162 29.57 14.53 2.69
N GLU A 163 29.13 15.77 2.91
CA GLU A 163 30.01 16.87 3.28
C GLU A 163 30.62 16.67 4.68
N LEU A 164 29.79 16.31 5.66
CA LEU A 164 30.24 15.98 7.02
C LEU A 164 31.25 14.82 7.01
N TRP A 165 31.04 13.81 6.17
CA TRP A 165 31.97 12.70 6.00
C TRP A 165 33.35 13.19 5.50
N ILE A 166 33.37 14.04 4.48
CA ILE A 166 34.62 14.64 3.96
C ILE A 166 35.32 15.45 5.06
N GLN A 167 34.57 16.22 5.86
CA GLN A 167 35.12 17.02 6.96
C GLN A 167 35.74 16.14 8.04
N ILE A 168 35.05 15.07 8.46
CA ILE A 168 35.56 14.10 9.42
C ILE A 168 36.87 13.48 8.91
N GLN A 169 36.90 13.05 7.64
CA GLN A 169 38.09 12.47 7.04
C GLN A 169 39.29 13.45 7.05
N ARG A 170 39.04 14.74 6.75
CA ARG A 170 40.09 15.78 6.81
C ARG A 170 40.57 16.04 8.22
N LEU A 171 39.66 16.08 9.20
CA LEU A 171 40.00 16.25 10.61
C LEU A 171 40.84 15.07 11.12
N GLU A 172 40.46 13.85 10.75
CA GLU A 172 41.22 12.64 11.10
C GLU A 172 42.64 12.67 10.52
N GLN A 173 42.80 13.06 9.25
CA GLN A 173 44.11 13.24 8.62
C GLN A 173 44.94 14.33 9.32
N ALA A 174 44.33 15.47 9.65
CA ALA A 174 45.01 16.55 10.36
C ALA A 174 45.48 16.11 11.75
N LEU A 175 44.62 15.38 12.48
CA LEU A 175 44.94 14.81 13.78
C LEU A 175 46.14 13.86 13.67
N GLN A 176 46.13 12.91 12.73
CA GLN A 176 47.26 11.99 12.52
C GLN A 176 48.58 12.73 12.19
N ILE A 177 48.52 13.82 11.41
CA ILE A 177 49.70 14.65 11.12
C ILE A 177 50.19 15.35 12.38
N THR A 178 49.30 15.93 13.18
CA THR A 178 49.69 16.60 14.43
C THR A 178 50.31 15.62 15.42
N GLU A 179 49.71 14.44 15.62
CA GLU A 179 50.27 13.39 16.48
C GLU A 179 51.68 13.01 16.04
N LYS A 180 51.89 12.72 14.74
CA LYS A 180 53.23 12.41 14.20
C LYS A 180 54.24 13.53 14.48
N ARG A 181 53.87 14.79 14.21
CA ARG A 181 54.74 15.95 14.47
C ARG A 181 55.05 16.11 15.96
N THR A 182 54.08 15.93 16.86
CA THR A 182 54.34 16.03 18.30
C THR A 182 55.32 14.96 18.78
N ILE A 183 55.21 13.72 18.28
CA ILE A 183 56.15 12.64 18.56
C ILE A 183 57.55 13.00 18.03
N GLU A 184 57.65 13.55 16.82
CA GLU A 184 58.92 14.01 16.23
C GLU A 184 59.57 15.14 17.04
N PHE A 185 58.82 16.18 17.41
CA PHE A 185 59.31 17.25 18.27
C PHE A 185 59.75 16.73 19.63
N GLN A 186 59.00 15.79 20.22
CA GLN A 186 59.39 15.17 21.48
C GLN A 186 60.70 14.40 21.33
N ARG A 187 60.91 13.68 20.22
CA ARG A 187 62.18 13.00 19.90
C ARG A 187 63.33 14.00 19.72
N GLN A 188 63.11 15.08 18.96
CA GLN A 188 64.10 16.13 18.76
C GLN A 188 64.49 16.81 20.08
N ARG A 189 63.52 17.10 20.95
CA ARG A 189 63.77 17.66 22.29
C ARG A 189 64.60 16.73 23.16
N ARG A 190 64.31 15.42 23.13
CA ARG A 190 65.13 14.40 23.83
C ARG A 190 66.56 14.38 23.27
N HIS A 191 66.73 14.50 21.95
CA HIS A 191 68.04 14.57 21.31
C HIS A 191 68.84 15.84 21.69
N ALA A 192 68.19 17.02 21.69
CA ALA A 192 68.81 18.29 22.04
C ALA A 192 69.28 18.34 23.50
N ARG A 193 68.49 17.80 24.45
CA ARG A 193 68.91 17.65 25.86
C ARG A 193 70.17 16.81 26.00
N CYS A 194 70.29 15.73 25.22
CA CYS A 194 71.48 14.88 25.21
C CYS A 194 72.71 15.62 24.64
N MET A 195 72.54 16.44 23.60
CA MET A 195 73.62 17.26 23.03
C MET A 195 74.11 18.33 24.01
N PHE A 196 73.19 19.00 24.72
CA PHE A 196 73.56 19.97 25.76
C PHE A 196 74.35 19.31 26.90
N PHE A 197 73.91 18.15 27.37
CA PHE A 197 74.62 17.40 28.41
C PHE A 197 76.04 17.00 27.95
N LYS A 198 76.19 16.55 26.69
CA LYS A 198 77.51 16.27 26.08
C LYS A 198 78.40 17.51 25.98
N PHE A 199 77.83 18.68 25.72
CA PHE A 199 78.57 19.94 25.64
C PHE A 199 79.09 20.39 27.01
N VAL A 200 78.23 20.36 28.04
CA VAL A 200 78.61 20.71 29.43
C VAL A 200 79.71 19.78 29.95
N SER A 201 79.60 18.48 29.70
CA SER A 201 80.65 17.53 30.08
C SER A 201 81.99 17.82 29.39
N LYS A 202 81.96 18.33 28.14
CA LYS A 202 83.17 18.64 27.37
C LYS A 202 83.88 19.89 27.88
N ILE A 203 83.15 20.93 28.30
CA ILE A 203 83.75 22.14 28.90
C ILE A 203 84.42 21.82 30.23
N TRP A 204 83.72 21.09 31.11
CA TRP A 204 84.26 20.74 32.43
C TRP A 204 85.45 19.77 32.34
N GLY A 205 85.40 18.84 31.38
CA GLY A 205 86.48 17.88 31.14
C GLY A 205 87.76 18.50 30.56
N GLY A 206 87.66 19.64 29.85
CA GLY A 206 88.80 20.23 29.13
C GLY A 206 89.76 21.06 29.98
N GLN A 207 89.28 21.68 31.07
CA GLN A 207 90.08 22.63 31.86
C GLN A 207 90.59 22.05 33.19
N HIS A 208 90.02 20.95 33.68
CA HIS A 208 90.39 20.37 34.98
C HIS A 208 91.53 19.34 34.91
N LEU A 209 91.92 18.87 33.71
CA LEU A 209 92.91 17.80 33.58
C LEU A 209 94.36 18.28 33.81
N ASN A 210 94.69 19.51 33.41
CA ASN A 210 96.07 20.03 33.54
C ASN A 210 96.40 20.56 34.93
N LEU A 211 95.43 21.10 35.68
CA LEU A 211 95.66 21.61 37.03
C LEU A 211 95.79 20.47 38.04
N MET A 212 94.98 19.40 37.91
CA MET A 212 95.09 18.26 38.83
C MET A 212 96.42 17.49 38.64
N GLY A 213 96.86 17.32 37.39
CA GLY A 213 98.12 16.63 37.08
C GLY A 213 99.38 17.36 37.56
N THR A 214 99.35 18.69 37.69
CA THR A 214 100.48 19.46 38.27
C THR A 214 100.41 19.54 39.80
N PHE A 215 99.22 19.48 40.40
CA PHE A 215 99.09 19.41 41.87
C PHE A 215 99.53 18.06 42.44
N ASP A 216 99.35 16.96 41.71
CA ASP A 216 99.70 15.61 42.19
C ASP A 216 101.23 15.41 42.34
N SER A 217 102.05 16.08 41.52
CA SER A 217 103.52 15.95 41.60
C SER A 217 104.14 16.76 42.75
N TYR A 218 103.51 17.87 43.17
CA TYR A 218 103.99 18.71 44.27
C TYR A 218 103.57 18.17 45.66
N LEU A 219 102.62 17.22 45.71
CA LEU A 219 102.01 16.72 46.94
C LEU A 219 102.67 15.47 47.55
N TYR A 220 103.66 14.87 46.88
CA TYR A 220 104.30 13.64 47.36
C TYR A 220 105.31 13.85 48.51
N GLY A 221 105.70 15.09 48.82
CA GLY A 221 106.77 15.39 49.80
C GLY A 221 106.35 15.95 51.17
N ARG A 222 105.08 16.36 51.38
CA ARG A 222 104.62 17.06 52.60
C ARG A 222 103.23 16.56 53.05
N GLY A 223 103.14 15.26 53.36
CA GLY A 223 101.92 14.46 53.28
C GLY A 223 100.91 14.45 54.45
N SER A 224 101.11 15.13 55.59
CA SER A 224 100.16 15.03 56.73
C SER A 224 99.47 16.35 57.12
N ILE A 225 100.17 17.49 57.09
CA ILE A 225 99.60 18.80 57.45
C ILE A 225 98.65 19.30 56.35
N TRP A 226 99.01 19.11 55.08
CA TRP A 226 98.22 19.60 53.95
C TRP A 226 96.91 18.84 53.77
N ARG A 227 96.88 17.52 54.02
CA ARG A 227 95.69 16.69 53.85
C ARG A 227 94.55 17.09 54.80
N PHE A 228 94.89 17.51 56.02
CA PHE A 228 93.94 18.09 56.97
C PHE A 228 93.43 19.47 56.53
N HIS A 229 94.32 20.35 56.06
CA HIS A 229 93.92 21.67 55.57
C HIS A 229 93.08 21.60 54.29
N VAL A 230 93.41 20.70 53.36
CA VAL A 230 92.64 20.45 52.14
C VAL A 230 91.29 19.82 52.46
N SER A 231 91.22 18.85 53.38
CA SER A 231 89.93 18.28 53.80
C SER A 231 89.06 19.32 54.52
N LYS A 232 89.66 20.18 55.36
CA LYS A 232 88.96 21.28 56.01
C LYS A 232 88.47 22.32 54.99
N ALA A 233 89.30 22.70 54.02
CA ALA A 233 88.93 23.60 52.94
C ALA A 233 87.85 22.99 52.03
N TRP A 234 87.92 21.68 51.75
CA TRP A 234 86.94 20.96 50.95
C TRP A 234 85.57 20.88 51.64
N ASN A 235 85.56 20.54 52.92
CA ASN A 235 84.32 20.52 53.71
C ASN A 235 83.72 21.93 53.85
N GLN A 236 84.57 22.96 53.97
CA GLN A 236 84.11 24.35 53.93
C GLN A 236 83.54 24.71 52.55
N LEU A 237 84.17 24.28 51.47
CA LEU A 237 83.70 24.50 50.11
C LEU A 237 82.36 23.81 49.85
N GLU A 238 82.18 22.57 50.31
CA GLU A 238 80.92 21.83 50.22
C GLU A 238 79.81 22.51 51.04
N TRP A 239 80.13 23.01 52.25
CA TRP A 239 79.23 23.84 53.04
C TRP A 239 78.87 25.16 52.33
N PHE A 240 79.85 25.82 51.69
CA PHE A 240 79.60 27.02 50.88
C PHE A 240 78.69 26.71 49.69
N PHE A 241 78.93 25.63 48.94
CA PHE A 241 78.10 25.26 47.79
C PHE A 241 76.68 24.84 48.19
N THR A 242 76.51 24.13 49.30
CA THR A 242 75.17 23.79 49.81
C THR A 242 74.43 25.04 50.29
N THR A 243 75.12 26.01 50.88
CA THR A 243 74.56 27.32 51.26
C THR A 243 74.20 28.15 50.04
N ILE A 244 75.08 28.21 49.04
CA ILE A 244 74.84 28.87 47.75
C ILE A 244 73.64 28.22 47.04
N LYS A 245 73.50 26.90 47.06
CA LYS A 245 72.36 26.21 46.44
C LYS A 245 71.03 26.56 47.10
N LYS A 246 71.01 26.71 48.43
CA LYS A 246 69.82 27.22 49.16
C LYS A 246 69.54 28.68 48.80
N TYR A 247 70.57 29.52 48.75
CA TYR A 247 70.43 30.91 48.33
C TYR A 247 69.99 31.05 46.88
N HIS A 248 70.42 30.16 45.99
CA HIS A 248 70.12 30.20 44.57
C HIS A 248 68.62 29.99 44.31
N HIS A 249 67.97 29.10 45.05
CA HIS A 249 66.50 28.94 44.96
C HIS A 249 65.76 30.19 45.46
N HIS A 250 66.29 30.86 46.50
CA HIS A 250 65.70 32.11 46.96
C HIS A 250 65.92 33.25 45.95
N LEU A 251 67.11 33.31 45.35
CA LEU A 251 67.48 34.27 44.32
C LEU A 251 66.62 34.09 43.07
N GLN A 252 66.29 32.86 42.69
CA GLN A 252 65.36 32.59 41.58
C GLN A 252 63.98 33.18 41.85
N GLY A 253 63.47 33.09 43.08
CA GLY A 253 62.21 33.72 43.46
C GLY A 253 62.25 35.24 43.29
N LEU A 254 63.32 35.87 43.77
CA LEU A 254 63.52 37.33 43.65
C LEU A 254 63.69 37.77 42.20
N VAL A 255 64.51 37.06 41.42
CA VAL A 255 64.73 37.36 40.00
C VAL A 255 63.44 37.20 39.20
N LYS A 256 62.65 36.17 39.48
CA LYS A 256 61.35 35.97 38.82
C LYS A 256 60.38 37.11 39.15
N GLN A 257 60.30 37.47 40.42
CA GLN A 257 59.46 38.57 40.87
C GLN A 257 59.86 39.90 40.21
N GLU A 258 61.16 40.21 40.17
CA GLU A 258 61.66 41.42 39.50
C GLU A 258 61.43 41.37 37.99
N MET A 259 61.61 40.22 37.34
CA MET A 259 61.36 40.08 35.90
C MET A 259 59.88 40.25 35.55
N GLU A 260 58.96 39.82 36.43
CA GLU A 260 57.52 39.98 36.24
C GLU A 260 57.02 41.43 36.47
N ILE A 261 57.77 42.26 37.20
CA ILE A 261 57.43 43.68 37.43
C ILE A 261 57.57 44.51 36.15
N TYR A 262 58.52 44.19 35.27
CA TYR A 262 58.75 44.94 34.03
C TYR A 262 58.14 44.24 32.81
N GLU A 263 57.30 44.96 32.05
CA GLU A 263 56.55 44.44 30.89
C GLU A 263 57.44 43.74 29.85
N PHE A 264 58.66 44.26 29.63
CA PHE A 264 59.61 43.68 28.68
C PHE A 264 60.20 42.35 29.16
N THR A 265 60.53 42.23 30.44
CA THR A 265 61.14 41.01 31.00
C THR A 265 60.11 39.98 31.46
N ALA A 266 58.84 40.37 31.64
CA ALA A 266 57.76 39.47 32.05
C ALA A 266 57.53 38.36 31.01
N THR A 267 57.67 38.68 29.72
CA THR A 267 57.59 37.69 28.63
C THR A 267 58.74 36.67 28.66
N LEU A 268 59.87 37.04 29.27
CA LEU A 268 61.05 36.20 29.42
C LEU A 268 61.13 35.50 30.79
N ALA A 269 60.21 35.75 31.73
CA ALA A 269 60.22 35.21 33.10
C ALA A 269 59.85 33.71 33.18
N ASN A 270 60.30 32.93 32.20
CA ASN A 270 60.21 31.48 32.22
C ASN A 270 61.18 30.89 33.26
N GLU A 271 60.80 29.78 33.89
CA GLU A 271 61.60 29.14 34.95
C GLU A 271 63.04 28.82 34.51
N GLU A 272 63.22 28.48 33.22
CA GLU A 272 64.54 28.21 32.65
C GLU A 272 65.42 29.48 32.56
N VAL A 273 64.87 30.63 32.15
CA VAL A 273 65.61 31.91 32.05
C VAL A 273 65.94 32.46 33.43
N VAL A 274 64.98 32.40 34.36
CA VAL A 274 65.16 32.80 35.76
C VAL A 274 66.30 32.01 36.41
N PHE A 275 66.37 30.69 36.16
CA PHE A 275 67.46 29.83 36.62
C PHE A 275 68.83 30.31 36.12
N PHE A 276 68.95 30.66 34.83
CA PHE A 276 70.20 31.13 34.23
C PHE A 276 70.63 32.49 34.79
N VAL A 277 69.71 33.45 34.91
CA VAL A 277 70.01 34.79 35.44
C VAL A 277 70.42 34.71 36.91
N ALA A 278 69.70 33.93 37.72
CA ALA A 278 70.05 33.71 39.12
C ALA A 278 71.41 33.01 39.27
N SER A 279 71.81 32.17 38.30
CA SER A 279 73.11 31.49 38.31
C SER A 279 74.23 32.45 37.95
N ALA A 280 74.00 33.30 36.94
CA ALA A 280 74.95 34.32 36.51
C ALA A 280 75.25 35.32 37.64
N LEU A 281 74.23 35.75 38.40
CA LEU A 281 74.40 36.65 39.55
C LEU A 281 75.28 36.07 40.66
N VAL A 282 75.37 34.74 40.77
CA VAL A 282 76.26 34.08 41.75
C VAL A 282 77.65 33.86 41.17
N VAL A 283 77.73 33.41 39.91
CA VAL A 283 78.99 33.01 39.28
C VAL A 283 79.84 34.22 38.89
N ILE A 284 79.23 35.30 38.38
CA ILE A 284 79.97 36.48 37.89
C ILE A 284 80.76 37.16 39.01
N PRO A 285 80.21 37.43 40.21
CA PRO A 285 80.99 38.01 41.31
C PRO A 285 82.09 37.08 41.80
N LEU A 286 81.85 35.76 41.82
CA LEU A 286 82.85 34.76 42.22
C LEU A 286 84.04 34.77 41.25
N MET A 287 83.76 34.78 39.95
CA MET A 287 84.78 34.84 38.91
C MET A 287 85.49 36.19 38.91
N GLY A 288 84.78 37.29 39.12
CA GLY A 288 85.36 38.64 39.23
C GLY A 288 86.31 38.77 40.42
N ALA A 289 85.91 38.28 41.60
CA ALA A 289 86.76 38.24 42.79
C ALA A 289 87.97 37.33 42.59
N TRP A 290 87.79 36.17 41.96
CA TRP A 290 88.89 35.27 41.63
C TRP A 290 89.89 35.92 40.65
N VAL A 291 89.41 36.57 39.59
CA VAL A 291 90.24 37.28 38.62
C VAL A 291 91.00 38.42 39.30
N PHE A 292 90.34 39.21 40.14
CA PHE A 292 90.95 40.31 40.90
C PHE A 292 92.00 39.83 41.92
N LEU A 293 91.73 38.73 42.62
CA LEU A 293 92.71 38.10 43.50
C LEU A 293 93.88 37.54 42.70
N SER A 294 93.63 36.86 41.59
CA SER A 294 94.69 36.28 40.77
C SER A 294 95.59 37.34 40.12
N SER A 295 95.08 38.53 39.79
CA SER A 295 95.89 39.62 39.26
C SER A 295 96.77 40.29 40.33
N HIS A 296 96.38 40.25 41.60
CA HIS A 296 97.17 40.80 42.72
C HIS A 296 98.36 39.91 43.14
N TRP A 297 98.33 38.62 42.78
CA TRP A 297 99.38 37.64 43.09
C TRP A 297 100.38 37.40 41.94
N SER A 298 100.32 38.22 40.87
CA SER A 298 101.16 38.07 39.68
C SER A 298 102.32 39.10 39.57
N TYR A 299 102.77 39.67 40.69
CA TYR A 299 103.98 40.51 40.79
C TYR A 299 105.08 39.84 41.62
#